data_AF-A0A520Y518-F1
#
_entry.id   AF-A0A520Y518-F1
#
_cell.length_a   1.000
_cell.length_b   1.000
_cell.length_c   1.000
_cell.angle_alpha   90.00
_cell.angle_beta   90.00
_cell.angle_gamma   90.00
#
_symmetry.space_group_name_H-M   'P 1'
#
loop_
_entity.id
_entity.type
_entity.pdbx_description
1 polymer ?
#
loop_
_entity_poly.entity_id
_entity_poly.type
_entity_poly.pdbx_seq_one_letter_code
_entity_poly.pdbx_strand_id
1 'polypeptide(L)'
;MNRLLAAASLIALSATPTLAHDPAFDVDMIDLHVRTISADAYEGRAPDTRGEAMTVGYISGALAAAGVQPGGEVNETGLRSWTQAVPLQKSTLVDDPAASVTMASGEVMQLTQGENIAIRAPQNGAAQVNLDDAELIFAGYGVTAPERDWDDFKDMDVEGKIIVVLVNDPDFEGGEGDFGGKEMTYYGRWTYKYEEAARRGAAGVLVIHENEPASYGWATVRNSNNQTFDIVRTDPGEAHSGLQGWMHRDLAVKLMADSGIDFEDAKAMARKKDFQPITLKSTMDVAILAELEQVEAQNVVGILPGTSRADEYVIYSAHHDHIGVGAA
;
A
#
# COMPACT_ATOMS: atom_id res chain seq x y z
N MET A 1 -23.52 -88.91 8.59
CA MET A 1 -24.56 -87.93 8.23
C MET A 1 -24.67 -86.95 9.37
N ASN A 2 -24.47 -85.64 9.31
CA ASN A 2 -24.29 -84.67 8.22
C ASN A 2 -23.37 -83.55 8.72
N ARG A 3 -22.59 -82.98 7.80
CA ARG A 3 -21.79 -81.76 7.99
C ARG A 3 -22.72 -80.54 7.97
N LEU A 4 -22.47 -79.54 8.80
CA LEU A 4 -23.00 -78.18 8.63
C LEU A 4 -21.83 -77.19 8.75
N LEU A 5 -21.40 -76.70 7.59
CA LEU A 5 -20.48 -75.58 7.43
C LEU A 5 -21.26 -74.27 7.58
N ALA A 6 -20.89 -73.44 8.54
CA ALA A 6 -21.36 -72.06 8.62
C ALA A 6 -20.49 -71.18 7.70
N ALA A 7 -21.07 -70.67 6.62
CA ALA A 7 -20.44 -69.70 5.73
C ALA A 7 -20.65 -68.29 6.30
N ALA A 8 -19.56 -67.63 6.68
CA ALA A 8 -19.56 -66.21 7.01
C ALA A 8 -19.42 -65.41 5.71
N SER A 9 -20.50 -64.74 5.29
CA SER A 9 -20.46 -63.79 4.17
C SER A 9 -19.82 -62.48 4.63
N LEU A 10 -18.56 -62.26 4.25
CA LEU A 10 -17.94 -60.93 4.28
C LEU A 10 -18.64 -60.05 3.24
N ILE A 11 -19.41 -59.07 3.70
CA ILE A 11 -19.85 -57.95 2.86
C ILE A 11 -18.65 -56.99 2.76
N ALA A 12 -17.88 -57.11 1.69
CA ALA A 12 -16.87 -56.11 1.35
C ALA A 12 -17.60 -54.85 0.88
N LEU A 13 -17.68 -53.83 1.75
CA LEU A 13 -18.06 -52.48 1.37
C LEU A 13 -16.93 -51.91 0.52
N SER A 14 -17.02 -52.07 -0.80
CA SER A 14 -16.14 -51.39 -1.74
C SER A 14 -16.44 -49.89 -1.69
N ALA A 15 -15.68 -49.16 -0.88
CA ALA A 15 -15.63 -47.71 -0.93
C ALA A 15 -15.05 -47.31 -2.29
N THR A 16 -15.91 -46.99 -3.25
CA THR A 16 -15.49 -46.28 -4.44
C THR A 16 -14.90 -44.95 -3.99
N PRO A 17 -13.68 -44.58 -4.40
CA PRO A 17 -13.17 -43.25 -4.15
C PRO A 17 -14.16 -42.29 -4.82
N THR A 18 -14.86 -41.48 -4.02
CA THR A 18 -15.53 -40.29 -4.54
C THR A 18 -14.43 -39.45 -5.15
N LEU A 19 -14.30 -39.55 -6.48
CA LEU A 19 -13.59 -38.56 -7.27
C LEU A 19 -14.14 -37.22 -6.81
N ALA A 20 -13.27 -36.38 -6.25
CA ALA A 20 -13.61 -35.00 -5.97
C ALA A 20 -14.26 -34.46 -7.24
N HIS A 21 -15.50 -34.00 -7.13
CA HIS A 21 -16.15 -33.35 -8.26
C HIS A 21 -15.24 -32.20 -8.67
N ASP A 22 -14.98 -32.06 -9.97
CA ASP A 22 -14.27 -30.86 -10.43
C ASP A 22 -15.01 -29.65 -9.87
N PRO A 23 -14.30 -28.69 -9.24
CA PRO A 23 -14.95 -27.52 -8.68
C PRO A 23 -15.70 -26.82 -9.80
N ALA A 24 -17.03 -26.76 -9.66
CA ALA A 24 -17.88 -26.03 -10.58
C ALA A 24 -17.77 -24.55 -10.23
N PHE A 25 -17.11 -23.77 -11.09
CA PHE A 25 -17.07 -22.32 -10.96
C PHE A 25 -18.32 -21.73 -11.61
N ASP A 26 -19.13 -21.05 -10.80
CA ASP A 26 -20.31 -20.34 -11.27
C ASP A 26 -19.95 -18.87 -11.51
N VAL A 27 -19.88 -18.50 -12.79
CA VAL A 27 -19.54 -17.13 -13.21
C VAL A 27 -20.62 -16.13 -12.80
N ASP A 28 -21.89 -16.54 -12.77
CA ASP A 28 -23.00 -15.66 -12.37
C ASP A 28 -22.92 -15.34 -10.87
N MET A 29 -22.48 -16.31 -10.06
CA MET A 29 -22.21 -16.08 -8.64
C MET A 29 -21.04 -15.10 -8.41
N ILE A 30 -19.98 -15.20 -9.21
CA ILE A 30 -18.85 -14.25 -9.12
C ILE A 30 -19.32 -12.84 -9.49
N ASP A 31 -20.05 -12.67 -10.61
CA ASP A 31 -20.61 -11.38 -11.03
C ASP A 31 -21.56 -10.80 -9.96
N LEU A 32 -22.41 -11.62 -9.35
CA LEU A 32 -23.30 -11.21 -8.26
C LEU A 32 -22.52 -10.66 -7.06
N HIS A 33 -21.48 -11.37 -6.60
CA HIS A 33 -20.67 -10.91 -5.47
C HIS A 33 -19.97 -9.59 -5.77
N VAL A 34 -19.35 -9.47 -6.96
CA VAL A 34 -18.66 -8.25 -7.40
C VAL A 34 -19.64 -7.09 -7.44
N ARG A 35 -20.79 -7.22 -8.13
CA ARG A 35 -21.81 -6.17 -8.22
C ARG A 35 -22.37 -5.76 -6.87
N THR A 36 -22.53 -6.72 -5.97
CA THR A 36 -23.13 -6.45 -4.66
C THR A 36 -22.19 -5.57 -3.84
N ILE A 37 -20.95 -5.99 -3.62
CA ILE A 37 -20.02 -5.25 -2.76
C ILE A 37 -19.49 -3.97 -3.44
N SER A 38 -19.62 -3.84 -4.76
CA SER A 38 -19.28 -2.62 -5.50
C SER A 38 -20.46 -1.65 -5.68
N ALA A 39 -21.65 -1.96 -5.18
CA ALA A 39 -22.81 -1.09 -5.36
C ALA A 39 -22.72 0.17 -4.47
N ASP A 40 -23.34 1.27 -4.92
CA ASP A 40 -23.38 2.55 -4.19
C ASP A 40 -23.84 2.41 -2.73
N ALA A 41 -24.73 1.45 -2.45
CA ALA A 41 -25.22 1.16 -1.10
C ALA A 41 -24.10 0.76 -0.10
N TYR A 42 -22.96 0.26 -0.60
CA TYR A 42 -21.77 -0.11 0.17
C TYR A 42 -20.76 1.03 0.28
N GLU A 43 -21.05 2.21 -0.27
CA GLU A 43 -20.33 3.47 -0.01
C GLU A 43 -18.80 3.37 -0.23
N GLY A 44 -18.37 2.55 -1.19
CA GLY A 44 -16.95 2.35 -1.49
C GLY A 44 -16.14 1.64 -0.40
N ARG A 45 -16.77 1.19 0.70
CA ARG A 45 -16.20 0.27 1.70
C ARG A 45 -14.87 0.73 2.33
N ALA A 46 -14.76 2.01 2.67
CA ALA A 46 -13.63 2.48 3.45
C ALA A 46 -13.64 1.87 4.87
N PRO A 47 -12.46 1.67 5.49
CA PRO A 47 -12.37 1.23 6.88
C PRO A 47 -13.11 2.18 7.83
N ASP A 48 -13.67 1.64 8.90
CA ASP A 48 -14.46 2.36 9.91
C ASP A 48 -15.65 3.13 9.32
N THR A 49 -16.39 2.47 8.42
CA THR A 49 -17.60 3.04 7.80
C THR A 49 -18.79 2.09 7.82
N ARG A 50 -19.97 2.64 7.55
CA ARG A 50 -21.18 1.84 7.28
C ARG A 50 -20.97 0.86 6.13
N GLY A 51 -20.21 1.26 5.11
CA GLY A 51 -19.85 0.42 3.96
C GLY A 51 -19.02 -0.80 4.34
N GLU A 52 -18.04 -0.64 5.24
CA GLU A 52 -17.28 -1.77 5.81
C GLU A 52 -18.20 -2.71 6.57
N ALA A 53 -19.01 -2.20 7.50
CA ALA A 53 -19.91 -3.02 8.31
C ALA A 53 -20.88 -3.87 7.45
N MET A 54 -21.41 -3.28 6.36
CA MET A 54 -22.22 -4.02 5.39
C MET A 54 -21.42 -5.11 4.66
N THR A 55 -20.19 -4.80 4.25
CA THR A 55 -19.31 -5.74 3.56
C THR A 55 -18.93 -6.92 4.45
N VAL A 56 -18.57 -6.66 5.70
CA VAL A 56 -18.28 -7.66 6.72
C VAL A 56 -19.48 -8.61 6.91
N GLY A 57 -20.69 -8.05 7.06
CA GLY A 57 -21.92 -8.83 7.17
C GLY A 57 -22.18 -9.69 5.94
N TYR A 58 -21.98 -9.13 4.74
CA TYR A 58 -22.16 -9.85 3.47
C TYR A 58 -21.18 -11.03 3.32
N ILE A 59 -19.89 -10.80 3.54
CA ILE A 59 -18.85 -11.83 3.44
C ILE A 59 -19.09 -12.93 4.49
N SER A 60 -19.36 -12.55 5.74
CA SER A 60 -19.64 -13.50 6.82
C SER A 60 -20.85 -14.39 6.50
N GLY A 61 -21.93 -13.78 5.96
CA GLY A 61 -23.12 -14.51 5.53
C GLY A 61 -22.85 -15.47 4.37
N ALA A 62 -22.09 -15.03 3.36
CA ALA A 62 -21.72 -15.86 2.22
C ALA A 62 -20.85 -17.06 2.64
N LEU A 63 -19.86 -16.84 3.51
CA LEU A 63 -19.01 -17.89 4.07
C LEU A 63 -19.83 -18.90 4.89
N ALA A 64 -20.74 -18.41 5.74
CA ALA A 64 -21.63 -19.26 6.52
C ALA A 64 -22.53 -20.13 5.62
N ALA A 65 -23.09 -19.54 4.56
CA ALA A 65 -23.91 -20.26 3.58
C ALA A 65 -23.12 -21.33 2.82
N ALA A 66 -21.81 -21.12 2.63
CA ALA A 66 -20.88 -22.09 2.05
C ALA A 66 -20.40 -23.17 3.05
N GLY A 67 -20.84 -23.13 4.32
CA GLY A 67 -20.48 -24.11 5.34
C GLY A 67 -19.15 -23.85 6.06
N VAL A 68 -18.56 -22.67 5.87
CA VAL A 68 -17.37 -22.23 6.61
C VAL A 68 -17.78 -21.87 8.04
N GLN A 69 -16.87 -22.06 9.00
CA GLN A 69 -17.09 -21.71 10.41
C GLN A 69 -16.41 -20.37 10.75
N PRO A 70 -16.90 -19.63 11.76
CA PRO A 70 -16.23 -18.42 12.22
C PRO A 70 -14.84 -18.75 12.78
N GLY A 71 -13.83 -18.02 12.31
CA GLY A 71 -12.42 -18.19 12.69
C GLY A 71 -11.83 -17.00 13.46
N GLY A 72 -12.62 -15.95 13.69
CA GLY A 72 -12.21 -14.72 14.34
C GLY A 72 -12.00 -14.84 15.85
N GLU A 73 -12.15 -13.73 16.55
CA GLU A 73 -11.93 -13.61 17.99
C GLU A 73 -12.89 -14.48 18.81
N VAL A 74 -12.42 -14.93 19.97
CA VAL A 74 -13.26 -15.68 20.91
C VAL A 74 -14.02 -14.68 21.77
N ASN A 75 -15.35 -14.71 21.69
CA ASN A 75 -16.19 -13.85 22.51
C ASN A 75 -16.30 -14.36 23.96
N GLU A 76 -16.95 -13.59 24.82
CA GLU A 76 -17.11 -13.90 26.26
C GLU A 76 -17.77 -15.27 26.54
N THR A 77 -18.51 -15.82 25.58
CA THR A 77 -19.17 -17.13 25.70
C THR A 77 -18.28 -18.31 25.28
N GLY A 78 -17.05 -18.04 24.82
CA GLY A 78 -16.11 -19.05 24.33
C GLY A 78 -16.33 -19.45 22.87
N LEU A 79 -17.24 -18.80 22.15
CA LEU A 79 -17.50 -19.04 20.73
C LEU A 79 -16.68 -18.08 19.87
N ARG A 80 -16.21 -18.56 18.70
CA ARG A 80 -15.54 -17.69 17.72
C ARG A 80 -16.55 -16.80 17.00
N SER A 81 -16.20 -15.52 16.84
CA SER A 81 -16.86 -14.57 15.95
C SER A 81 -16.33 -14.72 14.51
N TRP A 82 -16.96 -14.02 13.57
CA TRP A 82 -16.47 -13.92 12.19
C TRP A 82 -15.35 -12.90 12.03
N THR A 83 -15.15 -12.03 13.02
CA THR A 83 -14.32 -10.84 12.89
C THR A 83 -13.10 -10.88 13.78
N GLN A 84 -12.04 -10.22 13.33
CA GLN A 84 -10.89 -9.85 14.14
C GLN A 84 -10.75 -8.33 14.06
N ALA A 85 -10.66 -7.68 15.21
CA ALA A 85 -10.47 -6.24 15.28
C ALA A 85 -9.06 -5.87 14.79
N VAL A 86 -8.96 -4.80 14.01
CA VAL A 86 -7.71 -4.24 13.52
C VAL A 86 -7.67 -2.77 13.95
N PRO A 87 -7.04 -2.46 15.09
CA PRO A 87 -6.86 -1.09 15.52
C PRO A 87 -5.93 -0.35 14.55
N LEU A 88 -6.43 0.77 14.01
CA LEU A 88 -5.69 1.59 13.05
C LEU A 88 -5.60 3.03 13.55
N GLN A 89 -4.46 3.66 13.30
CA GLN A 89 -4.31 5.10 13.37
C GLN A 89 -4.73 5.68 12.02
N LYS A 90 -5.87 6.36 12.01
CA LYS A 90 -6.40 7.11 10.88
C LYS A 90 -5.87 8.54 10.96
N SER A 91 -5.44 9.06 9.81
CA SER A 91 -5.11 10.47 9.62
C SER A 91 -5.93 11.01 8.45
N THR A 92 -6.59 12.14 8.63
CA THR A 92 -7.38 12.83 7.60
C THR A 92 -6.90 14.27 7.47
N LEU A 93 -6.60 14.74 6.26
CA LEU A 93 -6.26 16.14 6.03
C LEU A 93 -7.46 17.03 6.41
N VAL A 94 -7.19 18.12 7.12
CA VAL A 94 -8.23 19.11 7.47
C VAL A 94 -8.60 19.95 6.25
N ASP A 95 -7.59 20.36 5.49
CA ASP A 95 -7.68 21.12 4.25
C ASP A 95 -6.56 20.66 3.30
N ASP A 96 -6.58 21.15 2.05
CA ASP A 96 -5.45 20.95 1.14
C ASP A 96 -4.15 21.50 1.75
N PRO A 97 -3.05 20.71 1.77
CA PRO A 97 -1.77 21.17 2.28
C PRO A 97 -1.28 22.42 1.54
N ALA A 98 -0.79 23.40 2.29
CA ALA A 98 -0.13 24.56 1.71
C ALA A 98 1.31 24.20 1.39
N ALA A 99 1.73 24.43 0.14
CA ALA A 99 3.09 24.17 -0.27
C ALA A 99 3.57 25.20 -1.29
N SER A 100 4.83 25.58 -1.18
CA SER A 100 5.51 26.41 -2.17
C SER A 100 6.94 25.97 -2.38
N VAL A 101 7.48 26.30 -3.54
CA VAL A 101 8.90 26.15 -3.84
C VAL A 101 9.50 27.52 -4.11
N THR A 102 10.65 27.77 -3.52
CA THR A 102 11.49 28.93 -3.85
C THR A 102 12.52 28.47 -4.88
N MET A 103 12.41 28.98 -6.10
CA MET A 103 13.31 28.68 -7.22
C MET A 103 14.70 29.30 -6.96
N ALA A 104 15.72 28.85 -7.68
CA ALA A 104 17.10 29.37 -7.61
C ALA A 104 17.18 30.86 -7.97
N SER A 105 16.22 31.36 -8.76
CA SER A 105 16.06 32.78 -9.08
C SER A 105 15.53 33.63 -7.91
N GLY A 106 15.05 33.00 -6.84
CA GLY A 106 14.30 33.62 -5.75
C GLY A 106 12.80 33.79 -6.03
N GLU A 107 12.30 33.31 -7.18
CA GLU A 107 10.87 33.27 -7.48
C GLU A 107 10.17 32.24 -6.58
N VAL A 108 9.08 32.64 -5.94
CA VAL A 108 8.24 31.72 -5.16
C VAL A 108 7.08 31.23 -6.02
N MET A 109 6.99 29.93 -6.23
CA MET A 109 5.88 29.27 -6.92
C MET A 109 5.01 28.54 -5.89
N GLN A 110 3.74 28.92 -5.80
CA GLN A 110 2.74 28.18 -5.04
C GLN A 110 2.40 26.88 -5.75
N LEU A 111 2.25 25.80 -4.99
CA LEU A 111 1.93 24.46 -5.51
C LEU A 111 0.48 24.12 -5.18
N THR A 112 -0.23 23.63 -6.19
CA THR A 112 -1.61 23.18 -6.04
C THR A 112 -1.66 21.68 -5.80
N GLN A 113 -2.31 21.27 -4.71
CA GLN A 113 -2.61 19.87 -4.38
C GLN A 113 -3.45 19.24 -5.51
N GLY A 114 -3.04 18.05 -5.95
CA GLY A 114 -3.65 17.33 -7.07
C GLY A 114 -3.29 17.81 -8.47
N GLU A 115 -2.54 18.92 -8.61
CA GLU A 115 -2.00 19.39 -9.90
C GLU A 115 -0.48 19.27 -9.96
N ASN A 116 0.23 19.94 -9.05
CA ASN A 116 1.69 19.93 -9.03
C ASN A 116 2.25 18.84 -8.11
N ILE A 117 1.55 18.60 -7.00
CA ILE A 117 1.92 17.66 -5.94
C ILE A 117 0.69 16.91 -5.45
N ALA A 118 0.89 15.79 -4.78
CA ALA A 118 -0.14 15.07 -4.07
C ALA A 118 0.43 14.60 -2.72
N ILE A 119 0.32 15.48 -1.73
CA ILE A 119 0.75 15.23 -0.35
C ILE A 119 -0.30 14.37 0.35
N ARG A 120 0.13 13.36 1.12
CA ARG A 120 -0.77 12.50 1.89
C ARG A 120 -0.93 12.95 3.33
N ALA A 121 -2.05 12.56 3.95
CA ALA A 121 -2.25 12.75 5.38
C ALA A 121 -1.11 12.07 6.16
N PRO A 122 -0.46 12.77 7.11
CA PRO A 122 0.76 12.31 7.76
C PRO A 122 0.51 11.07 8.62
N GLN A 123 1.48 10.16 8.66
CA GLN A 123 1.40 8.92 9.45
C GLN A 123 2.43 8.86 10.57
N ASN A 124 3.25 9.92 10.72
CA ASN A 124 4.28 10.02 11.76
C ASN A 124 3.74 10.39 13.16
N GLY A 125 2.41 10.41 13.33
CA GLY A 125 1.74 10.76 14.59
C GLY A 125 1.61 12.26 14.86
N ALA A 126 2.07 13.13 13.97
CA ALA A 126 1.91 14.57 14.11
C ALA A 126 0.63 15.06 13.43
N ALA A 127 -0.22 15.77 14.17
CA ALA A 127 -1.39 16.45 13.62
C ALA A 127 -1.02 17.69 12.77
N GLN A 128 0.22 18.19 12.93
CA GLN A 128 0.75 19.30 12.15
C GLN A 128 2.18 18.99 11.72
N VAL A 129 2.47 19.22 10.44
CA VAL A 129 3.83 19.15 9.88
C VAL A 129 4.12 20.48 9.21
N ASN A 130 5.19 21.16 9.65
CA ASN A 130 5.67 22.37 9.01
C ASN A 130 7.14 22.16 8.63
N LEU A 131 7.46 22.40 7.36
CA LEU A 131 8.82 22.43 6.83
C LEU A 131 9.01 23.82 6.24
N ASP A 132 10.07 24.51 6.67
CA ASP A 132 10.41 25.85 6.21
C ASP A 132 11.77 25.78 5.49
N ASP A 133 11.85 26.34 4.28
CA ASP A 133 13.08 26.41 3.48
C ASP A 133 13.81 25.06 3.33
N ALA A 134 13.05 23.96 3.21
CA ALA A 134 13.62 22.62 3.19
C ALA A 134 14.37 22.34 1.88
N GLU A 135 15.62 21.89 2.00
CA GLU A 135 16.44 21.49 0.86
C GLU A 135 15.85 20.27 0.14
N LEU A 136 15.91 20.27 -1.18
CA LEU A 136 15.48 19.16 -2.03
C LEU A 136 16.68 18.37 -2.55
N ILE A 137 16.73 17.07 -2.29
CA ILE A 137 17.77 16.17 -2.78
C ILE A 137 17.19 15.19 -3.78
N PHE A 138 17.60 15.27 -5.05
CA PHE A 138 17.30 14.22 -6.02
C PHE A 138 18.19 13.00 -5.77
N ALA A 139 17.60 11.92 -5.28
CA ALA A 139 18.30 10.70 -4.91
C ALA A 139 18.05 9.55 -5.89
N GLY A 140 17.91 9.84 -7.18
CA GLY A 140 17.73 8.81 -8.20
C GLY A 140 16.47 7.99 -7.96
N TYR A 141 16.59 6.68 -7.80
CA TYR A 141 15.48 5.82 -7.39
C TYR A 141 15.38 5.70 -5.86
N GLY A 142 16.26 6.26 -5.05
CA GLY A 142 16.21 6.18 -3.59
C GLY A 142 16.40 4.76 -3.06
N VAL A 143 17.25 3.97 -3.73
CA VAL A 143 17.50 2.57 -3.40
C VAL A 143 18.75 2.40 -2.54
N THR A 144 18.60 1.68 -1.45
CA THR A 144 19.70 1.12 -0.63
C THR A 144 19.58 -0.40 -0.64
N ALA A 145 20.39 -1.08 -1.46
CA ALA A 145 20.42 -2.54 -1.58
C ALA A 145 21.87 -3.05 -1.45
N PRO A 146 22.38 -3.22 -0.21
CA PRO A 146 23.75 -3.67 0.04
C PRO A 146 24.05 -5.03 -0.59
N GLU A 147 23.06 -5.92 -0.68
CA GLU A 147 23.18 -7.23 -1.32
C GLU A 147 23.37 -7.16 -2.84
N ARG A 148 23.18 -5.97 -3.45
CA ARG A 148 23.41 -5.69 -4.86
C ARG A 148 24.56 -4.70 -5.10
N ASP A 149 25.31 -4.33 -4.06
CA ASP A 149 26.29 -3.22 -4.09
C ASP A 149 25.66 -1.93 -4.68
N TRP A 150 24.44 -1.59 -4.26
CA TRP A 150 23.70 -0.43 -4.73
C TRP A 150 23.30 0.50 -3.59
N ASP A 151 23.56 1.79 -3.76
CA ASP A 151 23.13 2.85 -2.84
C ASP A 151 23.00 4.16 -3.63
N ASP A 152 21.79 4.66 -3.83
CA ASP A 152 21.56 5.92 -4.54
C ASP A 152 21.92 7.16 -3.72
N PHE A 153 22.07 7.00 -2.40
CA PHE A 153 22.35 8.11 -1.49
C PHE A 153 23.85 8.31 -1.25
N LYS A 154 24.66 7.25 -1.39
CA LYS A 154 26.10 7.31 -1.09
C LYS A 154 26.32 7.90 0.31
N ASP A 155 27.24 8.87 0.42
CA ASP A 155 27.53 9.59 1.65
C ASP A 155 26.71 10.90 1.79
N MET A 156 25.66 11.11 0.99
CA MET A 156 24.83 12.32 1.06
C MET A 156 24.02 12.35 2.35
N ASP A 157 24.18 13.43 3.11
CA ASP A 157 23.34 13.72 4.26
C ASP A 157 21.97 14.24 3.82
N VAL A 158 20.93 13.50 4.20
CA VAL A 158 19.53 13.81 3.89
C VAL A 158 18.71 14.11 5.15
N GLU A 159 19.34 14.13 6.33
CA GLU A 159 18.66 14.39 7.59
C GLU A 159 18.01 15.78 7.56
N GLY A 160 16.72 15.84 7.90
CA GLY A 160 15.94 17.08 7.87
C GLY A 160 15.66 17.65 6.46
N LYS A 161 16.01 16.95 5.38
CA LYS A 161 15.79 17.38 3.98
C LYS A 161 14.61 16.66 3.36
N ILE A 162 14.15 17.13 2.20
CA ILE A 162 13.15 16.43 1.39
C ILE A 162 13.86 15.66 0.27
N ILE A 163 13.69 14.35 0.29
CA ILE A 163 14.20 13.47 -0.76
C ILE A 163 13.22 13.48 -1.95
N VAL A 164 13.74 13.63 -3.16
CA VAL A 164 12.98 13.53 -4.41
C VAL A 164 13.49 12.31 -5.18
N VAL A 165 12.60 11.37 -5.50
CA VAL A 165 12.98 10.07 -6.10
C VAL A 165 12.07 9.67 -7.24
N LEU A 166 12.62 8.91 -8.18
CA LEU A 166 11.87 8.25 -9.25
C LEU A 166 11.02 7.09 -8.68
N VAL A 167 9.83 6.91 -9.24
CA VAL A 167 9.04 5.70 -9.01
C VAL A 167 9.65 4.50 -9.77
N ASN A 168 9.43 3.29 -9.25
CA ASN A 168 9.91 2.01 -9.79
C ASN A 168 11.41 1.76 -9.54
N ASP A 169 11.93 0.68 -10.12
CA ASP A 169 13.31 0.23 -10.02
C ASP A 169 14.22 0.85 -11.10
N PRO A 170 15.55 0.94 -10.85
CA PRO A 170 16.52 1.41 -11.84
C PRO A 170 16.46 0.69 -13.21
N ASP A 171 16.03 -0.56 -13.20
CA ASP A 171 16.00 -1.40 -14.39
C ASP A 171 14.78 -1.14 -15.29
N PHE A 172 13.70 -0.56 -14.76
CA PHE A 172 12.37 -0.60 -15.41
C PHE A 172 12.39 -0.16 -16.89
N GLU A 173 13.05 0.96 -17.17
CA GLU A 173 13.13 1.51 -18.54
C GLU A 173 14.10 0.77 -19.44
N GLY A 174 15.18 0.23 -18.88
CA GLY A 174 16.17 -0.55 -19.62
C GLY A 174 15.74 -1.99 -19.88
N GLY A 175 14.93 -2.54 -18.98
CA GLY A 175 14.58 -3.96 -18.94
C GLY A 175 15.70 -4.89 -18.50
N GLU A 176 16.86 -4.37 -18.10
CA GLU A 176 18.05 -5.12 -17.69
C GLU A 176 18.76 -4.43 -16.52
N GLY A 177 19.36 -5.23 -15.63
CA GLY A 177 20.14 -4.77 -14.48
C GLY A 177 20.01 -5.69 -13.27
N ASP A 178 20.24 -5.15 -12.07
CA ASP A 178 20.32 -5.90 -10.82
C ASP A 178 18.96 -6.04 -10.08
N PHE A 179 17.91 -5.43 -10.62
CA PHE A 179 16.57 -5.32 -10.04
C PHE A 179 15.49 -6.05 -10.86
N GLY A 180 15.84 -7.13 -11.54
CA GLY A 180 14.83 -8.00 -12.16
C GLY A 180 14.19 -7.44 -13.44
N GLY A 181 14.82 -6.44 -14.07
CA GLY A 181 14.36 -5.92 -15.36
C GLY A 181 13.08 -5.10 -15.24
N LYS A 182 12.00 -5.55 -15.90
CA LYS A 182 10.70 -4.84 -15.89
C LYS A 182 9.79 -5.24 -14.72
N GLU A 183 10.14 -6.28 -13.98
CA GLU A 183 9.37 -6.70 -12.83
C GLU A 183 9.69 -5.80 -11.63
N MET A 184 8.67 -5.15 -11.07
CA MET A 184 8.86 -4.26 -9.94
C MET A 184 9.26 -5.06 -8.70
N THR A 185 10.41 -4.74 -8.12
CA THR A 185 10.89 -5.32 -6.86
C THR A 185 10.29 -4.57 -5.66
N TYR A 186 10.67 -4.97 -4.46
CA TYR A 186 10.34 -4.18 -3.26
C TYR A 186 10.95 -2.77 -3.32
N TYR A 187 12.15 -2.63 -3.90
CA TYR A 187 12.81 -1.34 -4.04
C TYR A 187 12.02 -0.39 -4.93
N GLY A 188 11.39 -0.86 -6.01
CA GLY A 188 10.58 0.00 -6.87
C GLY A 188 9.28 0.51 -6.26
N ARG A 189 8.84 -0.03 -5.13
CA ARG A 189 7.59 0.38 -4.47
C ARG A 189 7.76 1.74 -3.79
N TRP A 190 6.77 2.61 -3.96
CA TRP A 190 6.72 3.91 -3.27
C TRP A 190 6.73 3.77 -1.73
N THR A 191 6.15 2.68 -1.17
CA THR A 191 6.19 2.40 0.27
C THR A 191 7.61 2.23 0.77
N TYR A 192 8.47 1.54 0.00
CA TYR A 192 9.88 1.41 0.35
C TYR A 192 10.57 2.78 0.37
N LYS A 193 10.28 3.66 -0.60
CA LYS A 193 10.85 5.03 -0.63
C LYS A 193 10.47 5.83 0.63
N TYR A 194 9.24 5.66 1.12
CA TYR A 194 8.76 6.30 2.34
C TYR A 194 9.46 5.78 3.58
N GLU A 195 9.57 4.46 3.70
CA GLU A 195 10.28 3.82 4.81
C GLU A 195 11.77 4.19 4.80
N GLU A 196 12.40 4.23 3.63
CA GLU A 196 13.81 4.57 3.49
C GLU A 196 14.09 6.04 3.85
N ALA A 197 13.19 6.95 3.49
CA ALA A 197 13.27 8.34 3.93
C ALA A 197 13.20 8.46 5.46
N ALA A 198 12.27 7.74 6.10
CA ALA A 198 12.17 7.69 7.56
C ALA A 198 13.43 7.12 8.21
N ARG A 199 13.95 5.98 7.71
CA ARG A 199 15.20 5.35 8.20
C ARG A 199 16.40 6.29 8.15
N ARG A 200 16.42 7.21 7.18
CA ARG A 200 17.51 8.18 6.98
C ARG A 200 17.30 9.51 7.70
N GLY A 201 16.21 9.66 8.45
CA GLY A 201 15.90 10.90 9.17
C GLY A 201 15.52 12.08 8.25
N ALA A 202 15.11 11.80 7.01
CA ALA A 202 14.65 12.84 6.11
C ALA A 202 13.37 13.50 6.64
N ALA A 203 13.27 14.81 6.48
CA ALA A 203 12.05 15.55 6.82
C ALA A 203 10.87 15.12 5.94
N GLY A 204 11.16 14.71 4.69
CA GLY A 204 10.15 14.19 3.81
C GLY A 204 10.65 13.47 2.57
N VAL A 205 9.71 12.95 1.81
CA VAL A 205 9.96 12.35 0.51
C VAL A 205 8.83 12.63 -0.48
N LEU A 206 9.22 12.96 -1.72
CA LEU A 206 8.33 13.14 -2.86
C LEU A 206 8.73 12.18 -3.99
N VAL A 207 7.80 11.31 -4.37
CA VAL A 207 7.99 10.39 -5.49
C VAL A 207 7.56 11.07 -6.78
N ILE A 208 8.44 11.12 -7.78
CA ILE A 208 8.16 11.66 -9.10
C ILE A 208 7.24 10.69 -9.83
N HIS A 209 6.06 11.16 -10.21
CA HIS A 209 5.08 10.36 -10.95
C HIS A 209 5.40 10.32 -12.45
N GLU A 210 5.37 9.11 -13.01
CA GLU A 210 5.34 8.85 -14.45
C GLU A 210 4.34 7.71 -14.71
N ASN A 211 3.53 7.80 -15.77
CA ASN A 211 2.44 6.85 -16.01
C ASN A 211 2.92 5.39 -16.14
N GLU A 212 3.95 5.14 -16.96
CA GLU A 212 4.43 3.78 -17.20
C GLU A 212 5.12 3.19 -15.95
N PRO A 213 6.11 3.87 -15.32
CA PRO A 213 6.76 3.31 -14.13
C PRO A 213 5.82 3.19 -12.92
N ALA A 214 4.80 4.06 -12.79
CA ALA A 214 3.80 3.93 -11.72
C ALA A 214 2.72 2.88 -12.04
N SER A 215 2.57 2.46 -13.30
CA SER A 215 1.49 1.58 -13.80
C SER A 215 0.06 2.16 -13.68
N TYR A 216 -0.09 3.43 -13.31
CA TYR A 216 -1.36 4.15 -13.25
C TYR A 216 -1.17 5.64 -13.50
N GLY A 217 -2.26 6.28 -13.95
CA GLY A 217 -2.28 7.72 -14.23
C GLY A 217 -2.25 8.59 -12.97
N TRP A 218 -1.94 9.87 -13.16
CA TRP A 218 -1.90 10.87 -12.07
C TRP A 218 -3.23 10.96 -11.29
N ALA A 219 -4.36 10.69 -11.95
CA ALA A 219 -5.68 10.66 -11.31
C ALA A 219 -5.75 9.68 -10.12
N THR A 220 -5.09 8.52 -10.23
CA THR A 220 -5.01 7.54 -9.13
C THR A 220 -4.24 8.11 -7.95
N VAL A 221 -3.12 8.80 -8.22
CA VAL A 221 -2.27 9.40 -7.19
C VAL A 221 -3.03 10.49 -6.45
N ARG A 222 -3.53 11.50 -7.15
CA ARG A 222 -4.17 12.66 -6.50
C ARG A 222 -5.43 12.30 -5.70
N ASN A 223 -6.12 11.22 -6.03
CA ASN A 223 -7.37 10.81 -5.38
C ASN A 223 -7.16 9.90 -4.15
N SER A 224 -5.93 9.49 -3.81
CA SER A 224 -5.66 8.44 -2.80
C SER A 224 -4.96 8.92 -1.53
N ASN A 225 -4.91 10.24 -1.29
CA ASN A 225 -3.98 10.83 -0.31
C ASN A 225 -4.67 11.57 0.86
N ASN A 226 -5.97 11.85 0.77
CA ASN A 226 -6.68 12.67 1.78
C ASN A 226 -6.81 11.98 3.14
N GLN A 227 -6.94 10.65 3.13
CA GLN A 227 -7.07 9.83 4.32
C GLN A 227 -6.08 8.68 4.24
N THR A 228 -5.37 8.44 5.33
CA THR A 228 -4.38 7.37 5.44
C THR A 228 -4.62 6.58 6.72
N PHE A 229 -4.25 5.30 6.68
CA PHE A 229 -4.36 4.37 7.81
C PHE A 229 -3.01 3.69 8.02
N ASP A 230 -2.57 3.59 9.27
CA ASP A 230 -1.45 2.76 9.68
C ASP A 230 -1.87 1.89 10.87
N ILE A 231 -1.11 0.84 11.14
CA ILE A 231 -1.22 0.15 12.42
C ILE A 231 -0.90 1.12 13.56
N VAL A 232 -1.50 0.91 14.73
CA VAL A 232 -1.13 1.69 15.91
C VAL A 232 0.31 1.36 16.31
N ARG A 233 1.22 2.33 16.14
CA ARG A 233 2.64 2.21 16.48
C ARG A 233 2.96 2.94 17.77
N THR A 234 3.95 2.44 18.50
CA THR A 234 4.51 3.14 19.67
C THR A 234 5.35 4.36 19.23
N ASP A 235 6.15 4.21 18.19
CA ASP A 235 6.93 5.30 17.58
C ASP A 235 6.64 5.37 16.07
N PRO A 236 5.60 6.11 15.65
CA PRO A 236 5.28 6.25 14.24
C PRO A 236 6.33 7.03 13.43
N GLY A 237 7.16 7.86 14.08
CA GLY A 237 8.20 8.66 13.42
C GLY A 237 9.36 7.84 12.88
N GLU A 238 9.64 6.67 13.47
CA GLU A 238 10.65 5.73 12.95
C GLU A 238 10.21 5.08 11.62
N ALA A 239 8.90 4.96 11.39
CA ALA A 239 8.35 4.33 10.19
C ALA A 239 7.99 5.36 9.10
N HIS A 240 7.73 6.62 9.49
CA HIS A 240 7.23 7.65 8.59
C HIS A 240 7.92 8.99 8.80
N SER A 241 8.42 9.57 7.71
CA SER A 241 8.82 10.98 7.66
C SER A 241 7.61 11.92 7.81
N GLY A 242 7.87 13.19 8.15
CA GLY A 242 6.81 14.19 8.31
C GLY A 242 6.05 14.45 7.00
N LEU A 243 6.77 14.64 5.90
CA LEU A 243 6.19 14.77 4.57
C LEU A 243 6.33 13.46 3.79
N GLN A 244 5.23 13.00 3.21
CA GLN A 244 5.21 11.92 2.23
C GLN A 244 4.24 12.32 1.11
N GLY A 245 4.60 12.06 -0.14
CA GLY A 245 3.72 12.36 -1.25
C GLY A 245 4.34 12.12 -2.60
N TRP A 246 3.65 12.64 -3.61
CA TRP A 246 4.08 12.57 -4.99
C TRP A 246 4.22 13.94 -5.60
N MET A 247 5.12 14.06 -6.57
CA MET A 247 5.34 15.23 -7.39
C MET A 247 4.99 14.88 -8.84
N HIS A 248 4.25 15.74 -9.52
CA HIS A 248 4.01 15.57 -10.96
C HIS A 248 5.33 15.77 -11.73
N ARG A 249 5.57 14.97 -12.78
CA ARG A 249 6.80 15.04 -13.60
C ARG A 249 7.15 16.46 -14.04
N ASP A 250 6.15 17.24 -14.45
CA ASP A 250 6.38 18.60 -14.94
C ASP A 250 6.99 19.53 -13.88
N LEU A 251 6.62 19.36 -12.60
CA LEU A 251 7.25 20.09 -11.51
C LEU A 251 8.70 19.63 -11.33
N ALA A 252 8.96 18.32 -11.34
CA ALA A 252 10.31 17.78 -11.22
C ALA A 252 11.24 18.30 -12.33
N VAL A 253 10.78 18.26 -13.59
CA VAL A 253 11.52 18.80 -14.74
C VAL A 253 11.82 20.28 -14.56
N LYS A 254 10.85 21.08 -14.09
CA LYS A 254 11.04 22.52 -13.85
C LYS A 254 12.07 22.79 -12.75
N LEU A 255 12.01 22.08 -11.62
CA LEU A 255 12.95 22.24 -10.50
C LEU A 255 14.38 21.80 -10.87
N MET A 256 14.51 20.72 -11.63
CA MET A 256 15.82 20.27 -12.13
C MET A 256 16.41 21.28 -13.13
N ALA A 257 15.61 21.76 -14.08
CA ALA A 257 16.07 22.75 -15.06
C ALA A 257 16.52 24.06 -14.41
N ASP A 258 15.80 24.53 -13.39
CA ASP A 258 16.19 25.68 -12.56
C ASP A 258 17.51 25.46 -11.80
N SER A 259 17.81 24.21 -11.45
CA SER A 259 19.09 23.80 -10.88
C SER A 259 20.21 23.67 -11.92
N GLY A 260 19.89 23.74 -13.22
CA GLY A 260 20.83 23.53 -14.34
C GLY A 260 21.02 22.06 -14.70
N ILE A 261 20.05 21.22 -14.37
CA ILE A 261 20.06 19.76 -14.54
C ILE A 261 19.00 19.39 -15.57
N ASP A 262 19.36 18.61 -16.58
CA ASP A 262 18.37 18.00 -17.46
C ASP A 262 17.77 16.75 -16.80
N PHE A 263 16.45 16.67 -16.77
CA PHE A 263 15.73 15.59 -16.08
C PHE A 263 15.99 14.23 -16.71
N GLU A 264 16.03 14.14 -18.05
CA GLU A 264 16.23 12.87 -18.74
C GLU A 264 17.66 12.37 -18.57
N ASP A 265 18.65 13.28 -18.60
CA ASP A 265 20.04 12.94 -18.31
C ASP A 265 20.21 12.46 -16.87
N ALA A 266 19.62 13.16 -15.88
CA ALA A 266 19.68 12.78 -14.47
C ALA A 266 19.03 11.42 -14.21
N LYS A 267 17.88 11.15 -14.85
CA LYS A 267 17.19 9.87 -14.80
C LYS A 267 17.99 8.75 -15.45
N ALA A 268 18.61 8.99 -16.61
CA ALA A 268 19.50 8.02 -17.24
C ALA A 268 20.75 7.72 -16.40
N MET A 269 21.27 8.70 -15.68
CA MET A 269 22.37 8.51 -14.72
C MET A 269 21.94 7.70 -13.50
N ALA A 270 20.73 7.94 -12.96
CA ALA A 270 20.17 7.22 -11.82
C ALA A 270 19.99 5.71 -12.05
N ARG A 271 20.07 5.25 -13.30
CA ARG A 271 20.06 3.83 -13.66
C ARG A 271 21.42 3.14 -13.51
N LYS A 272 22.44 3.84 -13.00
CA LYS A 272 23.81 3.31 -12.88
C LYS A 272 24.27 3.35 -11.43
N LYS A 273 25.06 2.35 -11.03
CA LYS A 273 25.64 2.25 -9.68
C LYS A 273 26.50 3.45 -9.28
N ASP A 274 27.13 4.13 -10.23
CA ASP A 274 27.98 5.28 -9.98
C ASP A 274 27.23 6.62 -9.90
N PHE A 275 25.89 6.60 -10.03
CA PHE A 275 25.03 7.75 -9.77
C PHE A 275 25.40 8.44 -8.45
N GLN A 276 25.35 9.78 -8.48
CA GLN A 276 25.53 10.62 -7.31
C GLN A 276 24.25 11.41 -7.09
N PRO A 277 23.71 11.44 -5.86
CA PRO A 277 22.54 12.25 -5.55
C PRO A 277 22.86 13.73 -5.73
N ILE A 278 21.85 14.50 -6.12
CA ILE A 278 22.01 15.89 -6.55
C ILE A 278 21.18 16.81 -5.67
N THR A 279 21.82 17.76 -5.01
CA THR A 279 21.14 18.87 -4.33
C THR A 279 20.55 19.81 -5.37
N LEU A 280 19.23 19.98 -5.35
CA LEU A 280 18.57 20.99 -6.16
C LEU A 280 18.79 22.37 -5.54
N LYS A 281 18.77 23.42 -6.36
CA LYS A 281 18.95 24.80 -5.91
C LYS A 281 17.67 25.42 -5.33
N SER A 282 16.54 24.75 -5.52
CA SER A 282 15.25 25.17 -4.99
C SER A 282 15.05 24.63 -3.57
N THR A 283 14.32 25.37 -2.76
CA THR A 283 13.85 24.92 -1.44
C THR A 283 12.33 24.85 -1.42
N MET A 284 11.77 24.16 -0.43
CA MET A 284 10.33 23.92 -0.33
C MET A 284 9.81 24.24 1.07
N ASP A 285 8.70 24.96 1.12
CA ASP A 285 7.91 25.18 2.31
C ASP A 285 6.66 24.30 2.24
N VAL A 286 6.31 23.65 3.35
CA VAL A 286 5.13 22.80 3.45
C VAL A 286 4.46 23.00 4.81
N ALA A 287 3.15 23.20 4.81
CA ALA A 287 2.31 23.15 6.01
C ALA A 287 1.15 22.17 5.80
N ILE A 288 1.09 21.16 6.67
CA ILE A 288 0.05 20.12 6.68
C ILE A 288 -0.68 20.19 8.02
N LEU A 289 -2.01 20.16 7.97
CA LEU A 289 -2.87 20.02 9.14
C LEU A 289 -3.76 18.79 8.94
N ALA A 290 -3.79 17.92 9.94
CA ALA A 290 -4.55 16.67 9.91
C ALA A 290 -5.24 16.37 11.25
N GLU A 291 -6.37 15.69 11.15
CA GLU A 291 -7.05 15.07 12.28
C GLU A 291 -6.56 13.63 12.42
N LEU A 292 -6.24 13.26 13.67
CA LEU A 292 -5.76 11.93 14.03
C LEU A 292 -6.80 11.22 14.89
N GLU A 293 -7.19 10.02 14.49
CA GLU A 293 -8.19 9.21 15.17
C GLU A 293 -7.71 7.76 15.27
N GLN A 294 -7.96 7.11 16.40
CA GLN A 294 -7.85 5.65 16.47
C GLN A 294 -9.21 5.05 16.12
N VAL A 295 -9.21 4.22 15.09
CA VAL A 295 -10.39 3.56 14.58
C VAL A 295 -10.19 2.05 14.61
N GLU A 296 -11.29 1.30 14.48
CA GLU A 296 -11.25 -0.16 14.46
C GLU A 296 -11.83 -0.67 13.15
N ALA A 297 -10.96 -1.17 12.28
CA ALA A 297 -11.36 -1.92 11.10
C ALA A 297 -11.54 -3.41 11.43
N GLN A 298 -12.12 -4.19 10.52
CA GLN A 298 -12.45 -5.59 10.77
C GLN A 298 -11.95 -6.54 9.68
N ASN A 299 -11.05 -7.45 10.06
CA ASN A 299 -10.82 -8.64 9.25
C ASN A 299 -12.03 -9.58 9.35
N VAL A 300 -12.39 -10.26 8.26
CA VAL A 300 -13.32 -11.40 8.28
C VAL A 300 -12.52 -12.70 8.18
N VAL A 301 -12.62 -13.54 9.20
CA VAL A 301 -11.87 -14.79 9.31
C VAL A 301 -12.84 -15.96 9.30
N GLY A 302 -12.73 -16.79 8.26
CA GLY A 302 -13.42 -18.07 8.16
C GLY A 302 -12.45 -19.23 8.31
N ILE A 303 -12.89 -20.32 8.94
CA ILE A 303 -12.14 -21.56 9.07
C ILE A 303 -12.94 -22.73 8.50
N LEU A 304 -12.29 -23.52 7.66
CA LEU A 304 -12.78 -24.83 7.23
C LEU A 304 -11.88 -25.90 7.87
N PRO A 305 -12.31 -26.58 8.94
CA PRO A 305 -11.45 -27.51 9.66
C PRO A 305 -10.98 -28.67 8.78
N GLY A 306 -9.66 -28.92 8.79
CA GLY A 306 -9.09 -30.10 8.15
C GLY A 306 -9.53 -31.40 8.81
N THR A 307 -9.71 -32.47 8.03
CA THR A 307 -10.15 -33.77 8.55
C THR A 307 -9.02 -34.61 9.15
N SER A 308 -7.81 -34.49 8.62
CA SER A 308 -6.64 -35.30 9.03
C SER A 308 -5.49 -34.50 9.63
N ARG A 309 -5.46 -33.18 9.38
CA ARG A 309 -4.41 -32.23 9.83
C ARG A 309 -5.07 -30.93 10.25
N ALA A 310 -5.81 -30.96 11.35
CA ALA A 310 -6.61 -29.82 11.82
C ALA A 310 -5.75 -28.69 12.42
N ASP A 311 -4.49 -28.98 12.71
CA ASP A 311 -3.45 -28.09 13.23
C ASP A 311 -2.56 -27.46 12.15
N GLU A 312 -2.76 -27.84 10.88
CA GLU A 312 -2.09 -27.23 9.73
C GLU A 312 -3.05 -26.30 8.99
N TYR A 313 -2.57 -25.12 8.62
CA TYR A 313 -3.37 -24.06 8.02
C TYR A 313 -2.88 -23.72 6.62
N VAL A 314 -3.83 -23.57 5.69
CA VAL A 314 -3.62 -22.92 4.39
C VAL A 314 -4.39 -21.61 4.43
N ILE A 315 -3.69 -20.49 4.27
CA ILE A 315 -4.30 -19.16 4.28
C ILE A 315 -4.63 -18.76 2.84
N TYR A 316 -5.89 -18.44 2.59
CA TYR A 316 -6.37 -17.80 1.37
C TYR A 316 -7.03 -16.49 1.77
N SER A 317 -6.55 -15.37 1.23
CA SER A 317 -6.91 -14.03 1.69
C SER A 317 -7.15 -13.08 0.53
N ALA A 318 -8.03 -12.11 0.74
CA ALA A 318 -8.22 -10.94 -0.10
C ALA A 318 -8.55 -9.74 0.79
N HIS A 319 -8.11 -8.54 0.40
CA HIS A 319 -8.58 -7.32 1.05
C HIS A 319 -10.00 -7.01 0.57
N HIS A 320 -10.82 -6.40 1.44
CA HIS A 320 -12.20 -6.05 1.11
C HIS A 320 -12.47 -4.54 1.24
N ASP A 321 -11.58 -3.80 1.87
CA ASP A 321 -11.64 -2.35 1.96
C ASP A 321 -11.31 -1.71 0.59
N HIS A 322 -11.78 -0.48 0.41
CA HIS A 322 -11.40 0.38 -0.71
C HIS A 322 -11.50 1.86 -0.27
N ILE A 323 -11.26 2.81 -1.18
CA ILE A 323 -11.13 4.25 -0.91
C ILE A 323 -12.36 4.89 -0.20
N GLY A 324 -13.55 4.29 -0.30
CA GLY A 324 -14.79 4.89 0.20
C GLY A 324 -15.46 5.82 -0.80
N VAL A 325 -16.26 6.78 -0.30
CA VAL A 325 -16.93 7.79 -1.12
C VAL A 325 -15.96 8.96 -1.37
N GLY A 326 -15.58 9.17 -2.63
CA GLY A 326 -14.76 10.31 -3.04
C GLY A 326 -15.56 11.61 -3.17
N ALA A 327 -14.85 12.73 -3.35
CA ALA A 327 -15.49 13.99 -3.73
C ALA A 327 -16.18 13.85 -5.11
N ALA A 328 -17.37 14.44 -5.22
CA ALA A 328 -18.15 14.49 -6.47
C ALA A 328 -17.53 15.44 -7.51
#